data_AF-A0A535MIH7-F1
#
_entry.id   AF-A0A535MIH7-F1
#
_cell.length_a   1.000
_cell.length_b   1.000
_cell.length_c   1.000
_cell.angle_alpha   90.00
_cell.angle_beta   90.00
_cell.angle_gamma   90.00
#
_symmetry.space_group_name_H-M   'P 1'
#
loop_
_entity.id
_entity.type
_entity.pdbx_description
1 polymer ?
#
loop_
_entity_poly.entity_id
_entity_poly.type
_entity_poly.pdbx_seq_one_letter_code
_entity_poly.pdbx_strand_id
1 'polypeptide(L)'
;MPRLTTTDSGATIIDYHAHTQASHDGRPGWTLAKLAAWHERQGFEASYVTDHNIVYDGSLPLPPTSINLLPGVEWSVYGQHVVAIGPVEALPRDSFGGSTQRMVRIFAAIERQGAISIASLPEYWRNHRDDLGAFVIAGVDGFEIVNCAPKALSFPAAGRSEVLALAAGHDLLVVGASDNHGWGQVTCVWNLSHPGAQGFHTNRVFARSLAMVQGDWLPWTAPVTQPWFMFRSLSWSERASWLTWVVVILLYRAMPRRQGQGAGIGILARSLGRRSRPEPVADETPP
;
A
#
# COMPACT_ATOMS: atom_id res chain seq x y z
N MET A 1 13.41 -5.21 -4.31
CA MET A 1 12.08 -4.72 -4.72
C MET A 1 12.27 -3.47 -5.56
N PRO A 2 11.40 -3.16 -6.53
CA PRO A 2 11.48 -1.89 -7.26
C PRO A 2 11.43 -0.73 -6.26
N ARG A 3 12.24 0.29 -6.50
CA ARG A 3 12.35 1.49 -5.67
C ARG A 3 12.35 2.70 -6.58
N LEU A 4 11.69 3.76 -6.16
CA LEU A 4 11.95 5.09 -6.71
C LEU A 4 13.25 5.62 -6.10
N THR A 5 14.06 6.30 -6.89
CA THR A 5 15.26 7.00 -6.44
C THR A 5 15.29 8.36 -7.12
N THR A 6 15.72 9.39 -6.41
CA THR A 6 15.84 10.75 -6.93
C THR A 6 17.27 11.26 -6.77
N THR A 7 17.72 12.09 -7.71
CA THR A 7 18.96 12.88 -7.58
C THR A 7 18.70 14.30 -7.10
N ASP A 8 17.42 14.69 -6.98
CA ASP A 8 17.01 15.97 -6.44
C ASP A 8 17.06 15.91 -4.91
N SER A 9 18.06 16.54 -4.31
CA SER A 9 18.24 16.61 -2.85
C SER A 9 17.19 17.46 -2.14
N GLY A 10 16.41 18.25 -2.90
CA GLY A 10 15.30 19.03 -2.36
C GLY A 10 13.97 18.28 -2.33
N ALA A 11 13.91 17.07 -2.87
CA ALA A 11 12.72 16.24 -2.89
C ALA A 11 12.78 15.11 -1.86
N THR A 12 11.63 14.65 -1.40
CA THR A 12 11.48 13.49 -0.51
C THR A 12 10.53 12.48 -1.13
N ILE A 13 10.95 11.21 -1.15
CA ILE A 13 10.09 10.10 -1.56
C ILE A 13 9.24 9.69 -0.35
N ILE A 14 7.96 10.03 -0.38
CA ILE A 14 7.08 9.97 0.79
C ILE A 14 5.82 9.14 0.51
N ASP A 15 5.32 8.45 1.53
CA ASP A 15 3.97 7.89 1.52
C ASP A 15 3.02 8.72 2.38
N TYR A 16 1.85 9.00 1.85
CA TYR A 16 0.85 9.88 2.48
C TYR A 16 -0.18 9.12 3.32
N HIS A 17 -0.27 7.80 3.18
CA HIS A 17 -1.32 7.02 3.79
C HIS A 17 -0.86 5.58 4.06
N ALA A 18 -0.70 5.25 5.34
CA ALA A 18 -0.29 3.93 5.79
C ALA A 18 -0.76 3.64 7.22
N HIS A 19 -0.94 2.35 7.52
CA HIS A 19 -1.51 1.89 8.78
C HIS A 19 -0.55 1.00 9.56
N THR A 20 -0.75 0.96 10.87
CA THR A 20 -0.10 0.04 11.80
C THR A 20 -1.14 -0.91 12.41
N GLN A 21 -0.68 -1.79 13.29
CA GLN A 21 -1.55 -2.62 14.13
C GLN A 21 -2.44 -1.83 15.11
N ALA A 22 -2.29 -0.50 15.20
CA ALA A 22 -3.12 0.31 16.09
C ALA A 22 -4.55 0.46 15.55
N SER A 23 -4.74 0.50 14.22
CA SER A 23 -6.07 0.48 13.62
C SER A 23 -6.70 -0.91 13.64
N HIS A 24 -8.03 -0.95 13.50
CA HIS A 24 -8.84 -2.17 13.56
C HIS A 24 -8.58 -3.20 12.44
N ASP A 25 -8.01 -2.76 11.32
CA ASP A 25 -7.74 -3.54 10.11
C ASP A 25 -6.24 -3.69 9.79
N GLY A 26 -5.40 -3.06 10.61
CA GLY A 26 -3.97 -3.31 10.63
C GLY A 26 -3.66 -4.76 10.95
N ARG A 27 -2.74 -5.37 10.20
CA ARG A 27 -2.31 -6.74 10.44
C ARG A 27 -1.77 -6.88 11.87
N PRO A 28 -2.20 -7.88 12.66
CA PRO A 28 -1.64 -8.12 13.99
C PRO A 28 -0.11 -8.25 13.96
N GLY A 29 0.56 -7.52 14.85
CA GLY A 29 2.02 -7.48 14.91
C GLY A 29 2.67 -6.55 13.89
N TRP A 30 1.91 -5.76 13.10
CA TRP A 30 2.42 -4.75 12.17
C TRP A 30 2.78 -3.45 12.90
N THR A 31 3.92 -3.46 13.58
CA THR A 31 4.40 -2.32 14.39
C THR A 31 4.95 -1.19 13.53
N LEU A 32 5.10 0.01 14.12
CA LEU A 32 5.78 1.18 13.51
C LEU A 32 7.16 0.81 12.94
N ALA A 33 7.96 0.00 13.64
CA ALA A 33 9.26 -0.45 13.15
C ALA A 33 9.16 -1.34 11.89
N LYS A 34 8.15 -2.21 11.81
CA LYS A 34 7.92 -3.03 10.61
C LYS A 34 7.38 -2.21 9.45
N LEU A 35 6.54 -1.22 9.74
CA LEU A 35 6.07 -0.25 8.77
C LEU A 35 7.25 0.51 8.15
N ALA A 36 8.11 1.10 8.99
CA ALA A 36 9.31 1.82 8.54
C ALA A 36 10.23 0.93 7.70
N ALA A 37 10.55 -0.27 8.20
CA ALA A 37 11.39 -1.21 7.46
C ALA A 37 10.77 -1.66 6.13
N TRP A 38 9.45 -1.77 6.03
CA TRP A 38 8.78 -2.06 4.77
C TRP A 38 8.91 -0.89 3.79
N HIS A 39 8.66 0.33 4.24
CA HIS A 39 8.75 1.54 3.43
C HIS A 39 10.17 1.78 2.91
N GLU A 40 11.18 1.65 3.76
CA GLU A 40 12.59 1.69 3.37
C GLU A 40 12.89 0.65 2.27
N ARG A 41 12.34 -0.57 2.39
CA ARG A 41 12.53 -1.60 1.35
C ARG A 41 11.89 -1.24 0.02
N GLN A 42 10.84 -0.42 0.00
CA GLN A 42 10.22 0.13 -1.20
C GLN A 42 10.90 1.42 -1.71
N GLY A 43 11.88 1.97 -0.97
CA GLY A 43 12.61 3.18 -1.35
C GLY A 43 11.95 4.48 -0.89
N PHE A 44 11.04 4.44 0.07
CA PHE A 44 10.57 5.66 0.74
C PHE A 44 11.60 6.16 1.75
N GLU A 45 11.61 7.47 1.96
CA GLU A 45 12.45 8.22 2.90
C GLU A 45 11.62 8.71 4.10
N ALA A 46 10.29 8.83 3.92
CA ALA A 46 9.34 9.16 4.96
C ALA A 46 7.96 8.50 4.71
N SER A 47 7.17 8.37 5.77
CA SER A 47 5.77 7.93 5.70
C SER A 47 4.96 8.65 6.75
N TYR A 48 3.79 9.17 6.38
CA TYR A 48 2.77 9.51 7.36
C TYR A 48 2.18 8.21 7.95
N VAL A 49 1.89 8.24 9.25
CA VAL A 49 1.17 7.16 9.94
C VAL A 49 -0.26 7.67 10.15
N THR A 50 -1.22 7.00 9.53
CA THR A 50 -2.60 7.49 9.42
C THR A 50 -3.59 6.42 9.87
N ASP A 51 -3.31 5.82 11.03
CA ASP A 51 -4.20 4.82 11.63
C ASP A 51 -5.64 5.35 11.76
N HIS A 52 -6.63 4.48 11.54
CA HIS A 52 -8.02 4.88 11.61
C HIS A 52 -8.39 5.47 12.97
N ASN A 53 -8.70 6.76 12.99
CA ASN A 53 -9.21 7.51 14.14
C ASN A 53 -8.29 7.52 15.36
N ILE A 54 -7.01 7.18 15.16
CA ILE A 54 -5.98 7.18 16.18
C ILE A 54 -4.89 8.14 15.70
N VAL A 55 -4.74 9.25 16.41
CA VAL A 55 -3.70 10.24 16.10
C VAL A 55 -2.34 9.66 16.42
N TYR A 56 -1.47 9.63 15.41
CA TYR A 56 -0.04 9.49 15.63
C TYR A 56 0.58 10.88 15.67
N ASP A 57 1.17 11.25 16.80
CA ASP A 57 1.75 12.58 17.06
C ASP A 57 3.29 12.59 16.99
N GLY A 58 3.91 11.45 16.68
CA GLY A 58 5.37 11.31 16.68
C GLY A 58 6.02 11.23 18.07
N SER A 59 5.24 11.27 19.17
CA SER A 59 5.77 11.32 20.54
C SER A 59 6.18 9.96 21.09
N LEU A 60 5.72 8.86 20.48
CA LEU A 60 6.07 7.52 20.92
C LEU A 60 7.58 7.30 20.80
N PRO A 61 8.26 6.78 21.85
CA PRO A 61 9.66 6.42 21.76
C PRO A 61 9.80 5.32 20.72
N LEU A 62 10.20 5.72 19.52
CA LEU A 62 10.47 4.80 18.44
C LEU A 62 11.79 4.08 18.77
N PRO A 63 11.88 2.74 18.66
CA PRO A 63 13.18 2.16 18.34
C PRO A 63 13.69 2.87 17.08
N PRO A 64 15.00 3.07 16.89
CA PRO A 64 15.53 3.75 15.71
C PRO A 64 14.82 3.25 14.44
N THR A 65 13.99 4.08 13.82
CA THR A 65 13.31 3.74 12.57
C THR A 65 14.23 4.04 11.41
N SER A 66 14.16 3.23 10.37
CA SER A 66 15.03 3.40 9.20
C SER A 66 14.60 4.53 8.27
N ILE A 67 13.42 5.09 8.49
CA ILE A 67 12.87 6.26 7.80
C ILE A 67 12.13 7.16 8.80
N ASN A 68 11.83 8.39 8.38
CA ASN A 68 11.02 9.31 9.18
C ASN A 68 9.55 8.87 9.17
N LEU A 69 8.97 8.69 10.35
CA LEU A 69 7.52 8.48 10.51
C LEU A 69 6.90 9.80 10.96
N LEU A 70 5.91 10.27 10.20
CA LEU A 70 5.34 11.60 10.31
C LEU A 70 3.92 11.55 10.91
N PRO A 71 3.51 12.59 11.66
CA PRO A 71 2.24 12.63 12.35
C PRO A 71 1.04 12.71 11.40
N GLY A 72 -0.01 11.96 11.73
CA GLY A 72 -1.22 11.90 10.94
C GLY A 72 -2.30 11.01 11.56
N VAL A 73 -3.43 10.93 10.86
CA VAL A 73 -4.61 10.11 11.20
C VAL A 73 -5.48 9.99 9.96
N GLU A 74 -6.24 8.90 9.85
CA GLU A 74 -7.34 8.81 8.89
C GLU A 74 -8.68 8.84 9.63
N TRP A 75 -9.49 9.88 9.40
CA TRP A 75 -10.79 10.05 10.00
C TRP A 75 -11.88 9.34 9.20
N SER A 76 -12.52 8.33 9.79
CA SER A 76 -13.64 7.58 9.17
C SER A 76 -14.99 8.25 9.45
N VAL A 77 -15.42 9.18 8.61
CA VAL A 77 -16.68 9.90 8.73
C VAL A 77 -17.75 9.35 7.77
N TYR A 78 -18.89 10.02 7.67
CA TYR A 78 -20.09 9.59 6.93
C TYR A 78 -19.79 9.07 5.51
N GLY A 79 -19.54 7.76 5.35
CA GLY A 79 -19.19 7.15 4.07
C GLY A 79 -17.88 7.67 3.47
N GLN A 80 -17.06 8.40 4.23
CA GLN A 80 -15.85 9.02 3.73
C GLN A 80 -14.69 8.84 4.70
N HIS A 81 -13.50 8.63 4.16
CA HIS A 81 -12.28 8.74 4.92
C HIS A 81 -11.51 10.00 4.54
N VAL A 82 -11.00 10.72 5.54
CA VAL A 82 -10.17 11.92 5.35
C VAL A 82 -8.84 11.70 6.05
N VAL A 83 -7.78 11.64 5.26
CA VAL A 83 -6.40 11.61 5.77
C VAL A 83 -6.05 13.03 6.21
N ALA A 84 -5.66 13.19 7.47
CA ALA A 84 -5.17 14.44 8.02
C ALA A 84 -3.70 14.29 8.39
N ILE A 85 -2.85 15.20 7.91
CA ILE A 85 -1.39 15.15 8.12
C ILE A 85 -0.85 16.47 8.70
N GLY A 86 0.23 16.37 9.47
CA GLY A 86 0.84 17.51 10.15
C GLY A 86 0.38 17.64 11.61
N PRO A 87 0.15 18.86 12.13
CA PRO A 87 -0.31 19.06 13.50
C PRO A 87 -1.78 18.66 13.64
N VAL A 88 -2.02 17.39 13.99
CA VAL A 88 -3.38 16.86 14.12
C VAL A 88 -3.72 16.51 15.57
N GLU A 89 -4.91 16.93 16.00
CA GLU A 89 -5.49 16.56 17.29
C GLU A 89 -6.78 15.76 17.11
N ALA A 90 -7.21 15.07 18.17
CA ALA A 90 -8.43 14.28 18.13
C ALA A 90 -9.67 15.15 17.84
N LEU A 91 -10.53 14.69 16.94
CA LEU A 91 -11.78 15.35 16.57
C LEU A 91 -13.02 14.60 17.07
N PRO A 92 -14.11 15.30 17.47
CA PRO A 92 -15.37 14.68 17.85
C PRO A 92 -16.12 14.17 16.61
N ARG A 93 -15.71 13.01 16.10
CA ARG A 93 -16.16 12.36 14.85
C ARG A 93 -17.67 12.38 14.62
N ASP A 94 -18.46 12.15 15.66
CA ASP A 94 -19.93 12.10 15.57
C ASP A 94 -20.55 13.42 15.06
N SER A 95 -19.81 14.53 15.14
CA SER A 95 -20.16 15.84 14.60
C SER A 95 -20.25 15.86 13.07
N PHE A 96 -19.53 14.95 12.40
CA PHE A 96 -19.38 14.87 10.93
C PHE A 96 -20.16 13.71 10.31
N GLY A 97 -21.04 13.07 11.08
CA GLY A 97 -21.90 11.96 10.63
C GLY A 97 -23.22 12.41 9.97
N GLY A 98 -23.94 11.44 9.40
CA GLY A 98 -25.37 11.56 9.04
C GLY A 98 -25.72 12.30 7.74
N SER A 99 -24.86 13.16 7.20
CA SER A 99 -25.05 13.76 5.88
C SER A 99 -23.74 14.31 5.30
N THR A 100 -23.63 14.42 3.97
CA THR A 100 -22.49 15.05 3.29
C THR A 100 -22.26 16.48 3.79
N GLN A 101 -23.32 17.26 4.01
CA GLN A 101 -23.24 18.64 4.51
C GLN A 101 -22.58 18.76 5.91
N ARG A 102 -22.73 17.74 6.75
CA ARG A 102 -22.03 17.67 8.05
C ARG A 102 -20.61 17.15 7.88
N MET A 103 -20.44 16.13 7.04
CA MET A 103 -19.17 15.48 6.77
C MET A 103 -18.11 16.47 6.29
N VAL A 104 -18.42 17.29 5.28
CA VAL A 104 -17.45 18.22 4.68
C VAL A 104 -16.93 19.30 5.65
N ARG A 105 -17.61 19.52 6.80
CA ARG A 105 -17.13 20.45 7.84
C ARG A 105 -15.84 19.97 8.51
N ILE A 106 -15.45 18.72 8.30
CA ILE A 106 -14.19 18.17 8.81
C ILE A 106 -12.98 18.87 8.20
N PHE A 107 -13.05 19.29 6.93
CA PHE A 107 -11.94 19.95 6.24
C PHE A 107 -11.55 21.26 6.97
N ALA A 108 -12.53 22.13 7.21
CA ALA A 108 -12.32 23.34 8.02
C ALA A 108 -11.91 23.05 9.48
N ALA A 109 -12.25 21.87 10.03
CA ALA A 109 -11.80 21.49 11.38
C ALA A 109 -10.32 21.09 11.41
N ILE A 110 -9.84 20.40 10.36
CA ILE A 110 -8.43 20.04 10.16
C ILE A 110 -7.60 21.29 9.86
N GLU A 111 -8.10 22.18 8.98
CA GLU A 111 -7.44 23.45 8.64
C GLU A 111 -7.19 24.32 9.88
N ARG A 112 -8.14 24.39 10.82
CA ARG A 112 -7.98 25.15 12.08
C ARG A 112 -6.84 24.63 12.97
N GLN A 113 -6.41 23.39 12.78
CA GLN A 113 -5.25 22.82 13.48
C GLN A 113 -3.93 23.15 12.76
N GLY A 114 -3.98 23.72 11.55
CA GLY A 114 -2.84 23.91 10.66
C GLY A 114 -2.41 22.64 9.94
N ALA A 115 -3.29 21.64 9.88
CA ALA A 115 -3.07 20.37 9.20
C ALA A 115 -3.65 20.40 7.77
N ILE A 116 -3.20 19.44 6.95
CA ILE A 116 -3.65 19.25 5.57
C ILE A 116 -4.65 18.10 5.54
N SER A 117 -5.76 18.30 4.85
CA SER A 117 -6.83 17.33 4.64
C SER A 117 -6.82 16.76 3.22
N ILE A 118 -6.71 15.43 3.12
CA ILE A 118 -6.68 14.69 1.86
C ILE A 118 -7.87 13.74 1.82
N ALA A 119 -8.71 13.86 0.80
CA ALA A 119 -9.82 12.95 0.59
C ALA A 119 -9.30 11.58 0.09
N SER A 120 -9.61 10.52 0.85
CA SER A 120 -9.17 9.15 0.57
C SER A 120 -9.93 8.54 -0.61
N LEU A 121 -9.20 7.92 -1.55
CA LEU A 121 -9.71 7.49 -2.86
C LEU A 121 -10.84 6.46 -2.77
N PRO A 122 -10.68 5.34 -2.05
CA PRO A 122 -11.70 4.30 -2.04
C PRO A 122 -13.09 4.82 -1.67
N GLU A 123 -13.17 5.71 -0.69
CA GLU A 123 -14.44 6.12 -0.10
C GLU A 123 -15.06 7.31 -0.86
N TYR A 124 -14.28 8.31 -1.30
CA TYR A 124 -14.89 9.40 -2.08
C TYR A 124 -15.41 8.89 -3.40
N TRP A 125 -14.71 7.96 -4.06
CA TRP A 125 -15.15 7.46 -5.36
C TRP A 125 -16.41 6.63 -5.24
N ARG A 126 -16.50 5.78 -4.21
CA ARG A 126 -17.63 4.86 -4.04
C ARG A 126 -18.88 5.55 -3.50
N ASN A 127 -18.71 6.54 -2.63
CA ASN A 127 -19.81 7.09 -1.85
C ASN A 127 -20.07 8.58 -2.13
N HIS A 128 -19.08 9.33 -2.65
CA HIS A 128 -19.12 10.79 -2.75
C HIS A 128 -18.64 11.36 -4.09
N ARG A 129 -18.63 10.55 -5.16
CA ARG A 129 -18.17 10.98 -6.49
C ARG A 129 -18.90 12.22 -7.02
N ASP A 130 -20.18 12.35 -6.70
CA ASP A 130 -21.02 13.45 -7.16
C ASP A 130 -20.96 14.65 -6.19
N ASP A 131 -20.27 14.50 -5.04
CA ASP A 131 -20.09 15.52 -4.00
C ASP A 131 -18.71 16.21 -4.06
N LEU A 132 -17.82 15.85 -5.01
CA LEU A 132 -16.44 16.37 -5.04
C LEU A 132 -16.37 17.90 -5.09
N GLY A 133 -17.30 18.56 -5.79
CA GLY A 133 -17.41 20.02 -5.78
C GLY A 133 -17.71 20.58 -4.39
N ALA A 134 -18.51 19.89 -3.58
CA ALA A 134 -18.77 20.28 -2.20
C ALA A 134 -17.53 20.13 -1.30
N PHE A 135 -16.62 19.19 -1.61
CA PHE A 135 -15.37 19.03 -0.87
C PHE A 135 -14.47 20.23 -1.11
N VAL A 136 -14.35 20.66 -2.38
CA VAL A 136 -13.58 21.85 -2.77
C VAL A 136 -14.15 23.11 -2.12
N ILE A 137 -15.46 23.32 -2.18
CA ILE A 137 -16.11 24.47 -1.54
C ILE A 137 -15.89 24.49 -0.02
N ALA A 138 -15.83 23.31 0.60
CA ALA A 138 -15.61 23.17 2.04
C ALA A 138 -14.13 23.24 2.47
N GLY A 139 -13.20 23.40 1.52
CA GLY A 139 -11.78 23.59 1.80
C GLY A 139 -10.97 22.31 1.96
N VAL A 140 -11.27 21.24 1.20
CA VAL A 140 -10.34 20.10 1.10
C VAL A 140 -9.01 20.56 0.49
N ASP A 141 -7.89 20.08 1.00
CA ASP A 141 -6.57 20.49 0.51
C ASP A 141 -6.06 19.58 -0.62
N GLY A 142 -6.57 18.35 -0.71
CA GLY A 142 -6.13 17.42 -1.76
C GLY A 142 -6.94 16.14 -1.91
N PHE A 143 -6.56 15.37 -2.91
CA PHE A 143 -7.15 14.09 -3.24
C PHE A 143 -6.09 13.00 -3.44
N GLU A 144 -6.39 11.80 -2.98
CA GLU A 144 -5.72 10.60 -3.48
C GLU A 144 -6.18 10.30 -4.91
N ILE A 145 -5.25 10.10 -5.83
CA ILE A 145 -5.56 9.75 -7.24
C ILE A 145 -5.19 8.30 -7.59
N VAL A 146 -4.42 7.66 -6.72
CA VAL A 146 -4.00 6.26 -6.80
C VAL A 146 -3.90 5.74 -5.37
N ASN A 147 -4.49 4.58 -5.10
CA ASN A 147 -4.43 3.93 -3.79
C ASN A 147 -4.25 2.41 -4.01
N CYS A 148 -3.37 1.77 -3.24
CA CYS A 148 -3.08 0.34 -3.41
C CYS A 148 -4.02 -0.60 -2.67
N ALA A 149 -5.01 -0.08 -1.95
CA ALA A 149 -6.06 -0.87 -1.31
C ALA A 149 -6.88 -1.65 -2.36
N PRO A 150 -7.30 -2.88 -2.04
CA PRO A 150 -8.15 -3.67 -2.93
C PRO A 150 -9.42 -2.93 -3.38
N LYS A 151 -9.98 -2.08 -2.51
CA LYS A 151 -11.17 -1.27 -2.81
C LYS A 151 -10.93 -0.29 -3.95
N ALA A 152 -9.72 0.23 -4.15
CA ALA A 152 -9.37 1.20 -5.17
C ALA A 152 -8.94 0.58 -6.52
N LEU A 153 -8.81 -0.75 -6.61
CA LEU A 153 -8.35 -1.45 -7.82
C LEU A 153 -9.18 -1.17 -9.09
N SER A 154 -10.43 -0.72 -8.91
CA SER A 154 -11.36 -0.45 -10.01
C SER A 154 -11.67 1.03 -10.18
N PHE A 155 -10.81 1.92 -9.68
CA PHE A 155 -10.92 3.34 -9.93
C PHE A 155 -10.53 3.66 -11.39
N PRO A 156 -11.48 4.08 -12.24
CA PRO A 156 -11.28 4.15 -13.69
C PRO A 156 -10.43 5.36 -14.10
N ALA A 157 -9.80 5.27 -15.27
CA ALA A 157 -9.01 6.36 -15.84
C ALA A 157 -9.82 7.65 -16.04
N ALA A 158 -11.10 7.53 -16.42
CA ALA A 158 -12.00 8.68 -16.57
C ALA A 158 -12.20 9.42 -15.23
N GLY A 159 -12.58 8.69 -14.17
CA GLY A 159 -12.78 9.29 -12.83
C GLY A 159 -11.49 9.90 -12.28
N ARG A 160 -10.34 9.26 -12.52
CA ARG A 160 -9.04 9.86 -12.16
C ARG A 160 -8.76 11.16 -12.91
N SER A 161 -9.10 11.22 -14.19
CA SER A 161 -8.92 12.42 -15.01
C SER A 161 -9.81 13.56 -14.54
N GLU A 162 -11.04 13.25 -14.10
CA GLU A 162 -11.97 14.24 -13.50
C GLU A 162 -11.38 14.83 -12.20
N VAL A 163 -10.88 13.97 -11.30
CA VAL A 163 -10.24 14.43 -10.05
C VAL A 163 -8.98 15.24 -10.33
N LEU A 164 -8.15 14.83 -11.29
CA LEU A 164 -6.96 15.58 -11.70
C LEU A 164 -7.30 16.96 -12.28
N ALA A 165 -8.34 17.05 -13.09
CA ALA A 165 -8.79 18.32 -13.65
C ALA A 165 -9.35 19.25 -12.57
N LEU A 166 -10.12 18.70 -11.61
CA LEU A 166 -10.62 19.43 -10.46
C LEU A 166 -9.46 19.95 -9.59
N ALA A 167 -8.50 19.10 -9.26
CA ALA A 167 -7.35 19.47 -8.45
C ALA A 167 -6.48 20.53 -9.15
N ALA A 168 -6.23 20.39 -10.46
CA ALA A 168 -5.48 21.39 -11.23
C ALA A 168 -6.21 22.74 -11.29
N GLY A 169 -7.54 22.74 -11.43
CA GLY A 169 -8.34 23.97 -11.51
C GLY A 169 -8.40 24.77 -10.20
N HIS A 170 -8.12 24.13 -9.06
CA HIS A 170 -8.19 24.70 -7.72
C HIS A 170 -6.84 24.69 -6.97
N ASP A 171 -5.75 24.34 -7.66
CA ASP A 171 -4.41 24.15 -7.09
C ASP A 171 -4.37 23.24 -5.84
N LEU A 172 -5.10 22.13 -5.90
CA LEU A 172 -5.19 21.15 -4.81
C LEU A 172 -4.09 20.10 -4.91
N LEU A 173 -3.58 19.67 -3.77
CA LEU A 173 -2.60 18.60 -3.67
C LEU A 173 -3.15 17.29 -4.27
N VAL A 174 -2.32 16.57 -5.02
CA VAL A 174 -2.63 15.21 -5.49
C VAL A 174 -1.62 14.23 -4.96
N VAL A 175 -2.08 13.13 -4.38
CA VAL A 175 -1.21 12.11 -3.78
C VAL A 175 -1.56 10.70 -4.25
N GLY A 176 -0.57 9.82 -4.13
CA GLY A 176 -0.75 8.38 -4.14
C GLY A 176 -0.64 7.81 -2.72
N ALA A 177 -1.39 6.75 -2.44
CA ALA A 177 -1.43 6.08 -1.15
C ALA A 177 -0.97 4.63 -1.28
N SER A 178 0.00 4.20 -0.46
CA SER A 178 0.25 2.77 -0.32
C SER A 178 -0.89 2.06 0.39
N ASP A 179 -1.58 2.76 1.31
CA ASP A 179 -2.70 2.26 2.10
C ASP A 179 -2.35 0.89 2.74
N ASN A 180 -1.09 0.79 3.18
CA ASN A 180 -0.52 -0.49 3.58
C ASN A 180 -0.88 -0.83 5.02
N HIS A 181 -1.59 -1.92 5.16
CA HIS A 181 -2.02 -2.51 6.43
C HIS A 181 -1.13 -3.67 6.91
N GLY A 182 0.00 -3.92 6.24
CA GLY A 182 0.95 -5.00 6.56
C GLY A 182 0.74 -6.32 5.84
N TRP A 183 -0.22 -6.35 4.91
CA TRP A 183 -0.55 -7.50 4.05
C TRP A 183 0.21 -7.45 2.71
N GLY A 184 0.38 -6.26 2.14
CA GLY A 184 1.05 -6.05 0.86
C GLY A 184 2.58 -6.18 0.95
N GLN A 185 3.19 -6.87 -0.01
CA GLN A 185 4.66 -6.97 -0.08
C GLN A 185 5.30 -5.85 -0.92
N VAL A 186 4.54 -5.24 -1.82
CA VAL A 186 5.04 -4.23 -2.76
C VAL A 186 4.09 -3.06 -2.83
N THR A 187 4.63 -1.84 -2.88
CA THR A 187 3.80 -0.66 -3.17
C THR A 187 3.45 -0.60 -4.66
N CYS A 188 2.28 -0.06 -4.97
CA CYS A 188 1.85 0.28 -6.32
C CYS A 188 2.13 1.74 -6.69
N VAL A 189 2.56 2.57 -5.74
CA VAL A 189 2.70 4.01 -5.92
C VAL A 189 3.82 4.60 -5.05
N TRP A 190 4.40 5.70 -5.52
CA TRP A 190 5.32 6.55 -4.79
C TRP A 190 4.93 8.02 -5.00
N ASN A 191 5.28 8.87 -4.05
CA ASN A 191 5.16 10.32 -4.19
C ASN A 191 6.54 10.94 -4.10
N LEU A 192 6.83 11.91 -4.96
CA LEU A 192 8.00 12.77 -4.88
C LEU A 192 7.51 14.17 -4.50
N SER A 193 7.79 14.58 -3.27
CA SER A 193 7.25 15.79 -2.65
C SER A 193 8.37 16.78 -2.32
N HIS A 194 8.11 18.08 -2.47
CA HIS A 194 9.04 19.15 -2.11
C HIS A 194 8.60 19.84 -0.79
N PRO A 195 9.52 20.46 -0.03
CA PRO A 195 9.18 21.21 1.16
C PRO A 195 8.08 22.25 0.90
N GLY A 196 7.07 22.29 1.79
CA GLY A 196 5.93 23.20 1.64
C GLY A 196 4.90 22.76 0.60
N ALA A 197 4.91 21.50 0.16
CA ALA A 197 3.96 20.98 -0.81
C ALA A 197 2.50 21.00 -0.30
N GLN A 198 1.72 21.96 -0.80
CA GLN A 198 0.28 22.09 -0.52
C GLN A 198 -0.57 22.26 -1.79
N GLY A 199 0.06 22.29 -2.98
CA GLY A 199 -0.63 22.54 -4.25
C GLY A 199 -0.39 21.47 -5.32
N PHE A 200 -1.10 21.58 -6.44
CA PHE A 200 -1.16 20.55 -7.48
C PHE A 200 0.22 20.21 -8.07
N HIS A 201 1.08 21.21 -8.21
CA HIS A 201 2.42 21.05 -8.80
C HIS A 201 3.51 20.66 -7.80
N THR A 202 3.18 20.59 -6.50
CA THR A 202 4.17 20.45 -5.43
C THR A 202 4.44 19.00 -5.03
N ASN A 203 3.64 18.07 -5.55
CA ASN A 203 3.84 16.64 -5.38
C ASN A 203 3.67 15.92 -6.71
N ARG A 204 4.54 14.94 -6.99
CA ARG A 204 4.46 14.11 -8.19
C ARG A 204 4.21 12.66 -7.84
N VAL A 205 3.11 12.13 -8.35
CA VAL A 205 2.70 10.73 -8.15
C VAL A 205 3.30 9.83 -9.23
N PHE A 206 4.01 8.79 -8.80
CA PHE A 206 4.56 7.74 -9.65
C PHE A 206 3.84 6.43 -9.36
N ALA A 207 2.90 6.04 -10.23
CA ALA A 207 2.13 4.81 -10.08
C ALA A 207 2.59 3.72 -11.03
N ARG A 208 2.52 2.46 -10.59
CA ARG A 208 2.75 1.30 -11.46
C ARG A 208 1.65 1.23 -12.51
N SER A 209 2.04 1.09 -13.78
CA SER A 209 1.10 0.95 -14.89
C SER A 209 0.09 -0.18 -14.68
N LEU A 210 0.50 -1.28 -14.04
CA LEU A 210 -0.40 -2.41 -13.73
C LEU A 210 -1.56 -2.03 -12.80
N ALA A 211 -1.33 -1.16 -11.83
CA ALA A 211 -2.38 -0.67 -10.95
C ALA A 211 -3.33 0.28 -11.70
N MET A 212 -2.78 1.10 -12.60
CA MET A 212 -3.56 2.05 -13.40
C MET A 212 -4.46 1.34 -14.42
N VAL A 213 -3.92 0.36 -15.15
CA VAL A 213 -4.65 -0.38 -16.20
C VAL A 213 -5.76 -1.24 -15.60
N GLN A 214 -5.59 -1.77 -14.39
CA GLN A 214 -6.64 -2.54 -13.71
C GLN A 214 -7.89 -1.72 -13.40
N GLY A 215 -7.74 -0.41 -13.21
CA GLY A 215 -8.84 0.52 -12.92
C GLY A 215 -9.95 0.50 -13.97
N ASP A 216 -9.62 0.18 -15.23
CA ASP A 216 -10.57 0.13 -16.35
C ASP A 216 -11.24 -1.25 -16.52
N TRP A 217 -11.06 -2.15 -15.56
CA TRP A 217 -11.62 -3.51 -15.56
C TRP A 217 -12.37 -3.79 -14.27
N LEU A 218 -13.33 -4.73 -14.33
CA LEU A 218 -14.06 -5.18 -13.15
C LEU A 218 -13.08 -5.77 -12.12
N PRO A 219 -13.19 -5.42 -10.82
CA PRO A 219 -12.18 -5.81 -9.84
C PRO A 219 -12.04 -7.33 -9.66
N TRP A 220 -13.12 -8.10 -9.85
CA TRP A 220 -13.08 -9.57 -9.77
C TRP A 220 -12.24 -10.22 -10.90
N THR A 221 -11.94 -9.48 -11.97
CA THR A 221 -11.10 -9.98 -13.08
C THR A 221 -9.60 -9.90 -12.75
N ALA A 222 -9.21 -9.17 -11.69
CA ALA A 222 -7.82 -8.97 -11.28
C ALA A 222 -6.96 -10.25 -11.24
N PRO A 223 -7.45 -11.42 -10.76
CA PRO A 223 -6.68 -12.66 -10.78
C PRO A 223 -6.24 -13.11 -12.18
N VAL A 224 -6.93 -12.67 -13.23
CA VAL A 224 -6.64 -13.01 -14.63
C VAL A 224 -5.98 -11.84 -15.36
N THR A 225 -6.49 -10.62 -15.18
CA THR A 225 -6.00 -9.43 -15.86
C THR A 225 -4.62 -9.01 -15.38
N GLN A 226 -4.31 -9.11 -14.08
CA GLN A 226 -2.98 -8.74 -13.55
C GLN A 226 -1.85 -9.60 -14.12
N PRO A 227 -1.92 -10.96 -14.11
CA PRO A 227 -0.92 -11.79 -14.78
C PRO A 227 -0.80 -11.48 -16.28
N TRP A 228 -1.92 -11.22 -16.95
CA TRP A 228 -1.92 -10.86 -18.36
C TRP A 228 -1.21 -9.53 -18.63
N PHE A 229 -1.50 -8.49 -17.83
CA PHE A 229 -0.85 -7.19 -17.96
C PHE A 229 0.64 -7.29 -17.62
N MET A 230 1.01 -8.07 -16.60
CA MET A 230 2.41 -8.35 -16.29
C MET A 230 3.11 -9.05 -17.45
N PHE A 231 2.51 -10.09 -18.02
CA PHE A 231 3.05 -10.77 -19.21
C PHE A 231 3.23 -9.80 -20.38
N ARG A 232 2.27 -8.89 -20.58
CA ARG A 232 2.33 -7.85 -21.61
C ARG A 232 3.38 -6.78 -21.34
N SER A 233 3.79 -6.55 -20.09
CA SER A 233 4.85 -5.59 -19.77
C SER A 233 6.26 -6.17 -19.95
N LEU A 234 6.40 -7.49 -20.09
CA LEU A 234 7.68 -8.15 -20.34
C LEU A 234 8.18 -7.90 -21.77
N SER A 235 9.49 -7.76 -21.92
CA SER A 235 10.21 -7.83 -23.20
C SER A 235 10.09 -9.20 -23.86
N TRP A 236 10.42 -9.29 -25.15
CA TRP A 236 10.33 -10.56 -25.89
C TRP A 236 11.22 -11.66 -25.31
N SER A 237 12.43 -11.32 -24.86
CA SER A 237 13.35 -12.29 -24.23
C SER A 237 12.81 -12.78 -22.88
N GLU A 238 12.24 -11.89 -22.07
CA GLU A 238 11.60 -12.25 -20.80
C GLU A 238 10.38 -13.15 -21.02
N ARG A 239 9.54 -12.86 -22.02
CA ARG A 239 8.40 -13.71 -22.39
C ARG A 239 8.86 -15.10 -22.83
N ALA A 240 9.86 -15.18 -23.70
CA ALA A 240 10.41 -16.45 -24.16
C ALA A 240 10.98 -17.26 -23.00
N SER A 241 11.70 -16.62 -22.07
CA SER A 241 12.21 -17.25 -20.85
C SER A 241 11.07 -17.78 -19.98
N TRP A 242 10.04 -16.98 -19.73
CA TRP A 242 8.86 -17.37 -18.95
C TRP A 242 8.14 -18.58 -19.54
N LEU A 243 7.84 -18.54 -20.84
CA LEU A 243 7.19 -19.64 -21.54
C LEU A 243 8.05 -20.91 -21.51
N THR A 244 9.38 -20.76 -21.67
CA THR A 244 10.32 -21.87 -21.55
C THR A 244 10.23 -22.53 -20.18
N TRP A 245 10.28 -21.76 -19.09
CA TRP A 245 10.17 -22.29 -17.74
C TRP A 245 8.82 -22.96 -17.46
N VAL A 246 7.72 -22.37 -17.96
CA VAL A 246 6.38 -23.00 -17.87
C VAL A 246 6.40 -24.36 -18.55
N VAL A 247 6.92 -24.45 -19.78
CA VAL A 247 7.04 -25.72 -20.52
C VAL A 247 7.93 -26.72 -19.76
N VAL A 248 9.10 -26.31 -19.27
CA VAL A 248 10.00 -27.17 -18.49
C VAL A 248 9.31 -27.73 -17.26
N ILE A 249 8.58 -26.90 -16.50
CA ILE A 249 7.83 -27.34 -15.32
C ILE A 249 6.70 -28.30 -15.70
N LEU A 250 5.97 -28.02 -16.77
CA LEU A 250 4.88 -28.90 -17.24
C LEU A 250 5.42 -30.25 -17.71
N LEU A 251 6.51 -30.26 -18.49
CA LEU A 251 7.18 -31.49 -18.91
C LEU A 251 7.69 -32.27 -17.70
N TYR A 252 8.35 -31.60 -16.74
CA TYR A 252 8.81 -32.23 -15.49
C TYR A 252 7.65 -32.86 -14.69
N ARG A 253 6.50 -32.18 -14.61
CA ARG A 253 5.31 -32.69 -13.90
C ARG A 253 4.60 -33.82 -14.66
N ALA A 254 4.73 -33.86 -15.99
CA ALA A 254 4.17 -34.90 -16.85
C ALA A 254 5.04 -36.17 -16.92
N MET A 255 6.32 -36.10 -16.52
CA MET A 255 7.18 -37.29 -16.46
C MET A 255 6.63 -38.28 -15.41
N PRO A 256 6.45 -39.57 -15.76
CA PRO A 256 6.01 -40.59 -14.82
C PRO A 256 6.96 -40.66 -13.62
N ARG A 257 6.41 -40.59 -12.41
CA ARG A 257 7.20 -40.82 -11.19
C ARG A 257 7.68 -42.26 -11.17
N ARG A 258 8.97 -42.48 -10.83
CA ARG A 258 9.47 -43.84 -10.62
C ARG A 258 8.79 -44.45 -9.39
N GLN A 259 8.45 -45.74 -9.43
CA GLN A 259 7.91 -46.45 -8.28
C GLN A 259 8.81 -46.23 -7.04
N GLY A 260 8.21 -45.81 -5.93
CA GLY A 260 8.92 -45.53 -4.67
C GLY A 260 9.30 -44.06 -4.41
N GLN A 261 9.08 -43.13 -5.35
CA GLN A 261 9.31 -41.69 -5.09
C GLN A 261 8.11 -41.04 -4.37
N GLY A 262 8.34 -40.55 -3.14
CA GLY A 262 7.37 -39.76 -2.39
C GLY A 262 7.03 -38.43 -3.07
N ALA A 263 5.86 -37.86 -2.76
CA ALA A 263 5.42 -36.58 -3.29
C ALA A 263 6.34 -35.44 -2.78
N GLY A 264 7.19 -34.90 -3.65
CA GLY A 264 8.05 -33.77 -3.33
C GLY A 264 8.53 -33.02 -4.57
N ILE A 265 8.69 -31.70 -4.46
CA ILE A 265 9.39 -30.88 -5.44
C ILE A 265 10.88 -31.18 -5.25
N GLY A 266 11.43 -32.01 -6.16
CA GLY A 266 12.67 -32.79 -6.02
C GLY A 266 13.99 -32.02 -5.90
N ILE A 267 13.99 -30.77 -5.46
CA ILE A 267 15.22 -30.01 -5.18
C ILE A 267 15.43 -29.78 -3.66
N LEU A 268 14.39 -29.93 -2.83
CA LEU A 268 14.51 -29.78 -1.36
C LEU A 268 14.43 -31.10 -0.58
N ALA A 269 14.13 -32.21 -1.24
CA ALA A 269 14.14 -33.53 -0.63
C ALA A 269 15.56 -34.13 -0.62
N ARG A 270 16.56 -33.41 -0.09
CA ARG A 270 17.72 -34.11 0.46
C ARG A 270 17.24 -34.75 1.75
N SER A 271 17.25 -36.08 1.77
CA SER A 271 16.99 -36.85 2.97
C SER A 271 17.86 -36.29 4.10
N LEU A 272 17.21 -35.74 5.12
CA LEU A 272 17.82 -35.63 6.44
C LEU A 272 17.99 -37.08 6.92
N GLY A 273 19.12 -37.68 6.54
CA GLY A 273 19.51 -39.01 6.94
C GLY A 273 19.46 -39.09 8.46
N ARG A 274 18.51 -39.88 8.94
CA ARG A 274 18.37 -40.29 10.33
C ARG A 274 19.71 -40.93 10.74
N ARG A 275 20.53 -40.23 11.52
CA ARG A 275 21.74 -40.81 12.14
C ARG A 275 21.28 -42.05 12.92
N SER A 276 21.73 -43.22 12.50
CA SER A 276 21.58 -44.47 13.22
C SER A 276 22.24 -44.33 14.59
N ARG A 277 21.49 -44.63 15.66
CA ARG A 277 22.08 -44.82 17.00
C ARG A 277 23.00 -46.05 16.95
N PRO A 278 24.17 -46.04 17.60
CA PRO A 278 24.93 -47.27 17.80
C PRO A 278 24.16 -48.21 18.72
N GLU A 279 24.15 -49.50 18.40
CA GLU A 279 23.64 -50.57 19.27
C GLU A 279 24.51 -50.73 20.53
N PRO A 280 23.94 -51.24 21.64
CA PRO A 280 24.71 -51.52 22.85
C PRO A 280 25.56 -52.80 22.67
N VAL A 281 26.83 -52.71 23.07
CA VAL A 281 27.74 -53.85 23.17
C VAL A 281 27.26 -54.80 24.28
N ALA A 282 27.13 -56.08 23.96
CA ALA A 282 26.81 -57.13 24.91
C ALA A 282 28.02 -57.42 25.82
N ASP A 283 27.75 -57.52 27.12
CA ASP A 283 28.72 -57.83 28.17
C ASP A 283 28.90 -59.35 28.23
N GLU A 284 30.00 -59.87 27.67
CA GLU A 284 30.40 -61.27 27.85
C GLU A 284 31.32 -61.38 29.07
N THR A 285 30.79 -61.92 30.17
CA THR A 285 31.58 -62.45 31.28
C THR A 285 31.74 -63.97 31.09
N PRO A 286 32.96 -64.52 31.03
CA PRO A 286 33.20 -65.96 31.11
C PRO A 286 33.38 -66.42 32.59
N PRO A 287 33.30 -67.75 32.86
CA PRO A 287 32.91 -68.31 34.15
C PRO A 287 33.91 -68.15 35.29
#